data_AF-A0A534DRK0-F1
#
_entry.id   AF-A0A534DRK0-F1
#
_cell.length_a   1.000
_cell.length_b   1.000
_cell.length_c   1.000
_cell.angle_alpha   90.00
_cell.angle_beta   90.00
_cell.angle_gamma   90.00
#
_symmetry.space_group_name_H-M   'P 1'
#
loop_
_entity.id
_entity.type
_entity.pdbx_description
1 polymer ?
#
loop_
_entity_poly.entity_id
_entity_poly.type
_entity_poly.pdbx_seq_one_letter_code
_entity_poly.pdbx_strand_id
1 'polypeptide(L)'
;MPLYPPRSQEPYKKKELLFKREEQLRHALSSGLASVKVRRAAENVRAAQLMILKAEQELIRYDSETEERTRQLAAIEKRRNTWQGMSVEAIVQQYSAKPSL
;
A
#
# COMPACT_ATOMS: atom_id res chain seq x y z
N MET A 1 -1.66 -15.60 25.89
CA MET A 1 -1.78 -15.82 24.43
C MET A 1 -0.37 -15.96 23.86
N PRO A 2 -0.05 -16.96 23.04
CA PRO A 2 1.25 -17.02 22.39
C PRO A 2 1.35 -15.86 21.37
N LEU A 3 2.32 -14.97 21.58
CA LEU A 3 2.76 -14.01 20.56
C LEU A 3 3.45 -14.82 19.46
N TYR A 4 2.76 -15.12 18.37
CA TYR A 4 3.45 -15.61 17.18
C TYR A 4 4.24 -14.42 16.60
N PRO A 5 5.58 -14.51 16.53
CA PRO A 5 6.35 -13.45 15.89
C PRO A 5 5.88 -13.32 14.44
N PRO A 6 5.72 -12.08 13.93
CA PRO A 6 5.37 -11.87 12.53
C PRO A 6 6.36 -12.64 11.65
N ARG A 7 5.84 -13.50 10.75
CA ARG A 7 6.70 -14.24 9.82
C ARG A 7 7.50 -13.21 9.03
N SER A 8 8.82 -13.20 9.19
CA SER A 8 9.75 -12.19 8.64
C SER A 8 9.62 -11.93 7.12
N GLN A 9 8.96 -12.82 6.37
CA GLN A 9 8.69 -12.69 4.94
C GLN A 9 7.37 -11.97 4.59
N GLU A 10 6.51 -11.65 5.56
CA GLU A 10 5.19 -11.08 5.28
C GLU A 10 5.20 -9.75 4.52
N PRO A 11 6.05 -8.75 4.86
CA PRO A 11 6.12 -7.52 4.09
C PRO A 11 6.59 -7.76 2.65
N TYR A 12 7.48 -8.73 2.43
CA TYR A 12 7.99 -9.06 1.10
C TYR A 12 6.90 -9.61 0.18
N LYS A 13 6.12 -10.59 0.66
CA LYS A 13 4.96 -11.13 -0.09
C LYS A 13 3.88 -10.07 -0.34
N LYS A 14 3.71 -9.13 0.60
CA LYS A 14 2.77 -8.02 0.45
C LYS A 14 3.25 -6.99 -0.60
N LYS A 15 4.57 -6.77 -0.73
CA LYS A 15 5.16 -5.96 -1.82
C LYS A 15 4.92 -6.58 -3.20
N GLU A 16 5.10 -7.89 -3.36
CA GLU A 16 4.75 -8.57 -4.62
C GLU A 16 3.28 -8.43 -4.97
N LEU A 17 2.39 -8.55 -3.97
CA LEU A 17 0.97 -8.33 -4.15
C LEU A 17 0.68 -6.90 -4.63
N LEU A 18 1.29 -5.89 -4.00
CA LEU A 18 1.16 -4.50 -4.42
C LEU A 18 1.59 -4.33 -5.87
N PHE A 19 2.78 -4.81 -6.23
CA PHE A 19 3.29 -4.71 -7.60
C PHE A 19 2.30 -5.28 -8.62
N LYS A 20 1.73 -6.46 -8.34
CA LYS A 20 0.69 -7.06 -9.19
C LYS A 20 -0.56 -6.19 -9.32
N ARG A 21 -0.98 -5.49 -8.25
CA ARG A 21 -2.15 -4.58 -8.31
C ARG A 21 -1.84 -3.31 -9.08
N GLU A 22 -0.65 -2.78 -8.95
CA GLU A 22 -0.18 -1.62 -9.72
C GLU A 22 -0.08 -1.94 -11.20
N GLU A 23 0.42 -3.13 -11.58
CA GLU A 23 0.39 -3.61 -12.97
C GLU A 23 -1.04 -3.78 -13.48
N GLN A 24 -1.95 -4.35 -12.70
CA GLN A 24 -3.36 -4.47 -13.07
C GLN A 24 -4.00 -3.11 -13.34
N LEU A 25 -3.72 -2.11 -12.50
CA LEU A 25 -4.23 -0.75 -12.70
C LEU A 25 -3.63 -0.12 -13.96
N ARG A 26 -2.31 -0.20 -14.13
CA ARG A 26 -1.63 0.32 -15.33
C ARG A 26 -2.15 -0.31 -16.60
N HIS A 27 -2.31 -1.63 -16.62
CA HIS A 27 -2.92 -2.35 -17.74
C HIS A 27 -4.36 -1.90 -17.98
N ALA A 28 -5.18 -1.78 -16.92
CA ALA A 28 -6.57 -1.35 -17.07
C ALA A 28 -6.68 0.05 -17.70
N LEU A 29 -5.75 0.95 -17.34
CA LEU A 29 -5.65 2.29 -17.93
C LEU A 29 -5.14 2.24 -19.37
N SER A 30 -4.04 1.53 -19.65
CA SER A 30 -3.44 1.48 -20.99
C SER A 30 -4.31 0.79 -22.02
N SER A 31 -5.07 -0.23 -21.61
CA SER A 31 -5.97 -0.99 -22.49
C SER A 31 -7.36 -0.34 -22.62
N GLY A 32 -7.59 0.83 -22.02
CA GLY A 32 -8.89 1.52 -22.10
C GLY A 32 -10.05 0.70 -21.54
N LEU A 33 -9.81 -0.08 -20.47
CA LEU A 33 -10.86 -0.90 -19.88
C LEU A 33 -12.00 -0.04 -19.32
N ALA A 34 -13.19 -0.63 -19.22
CA ALA A 34 -14.36 0.04 -18.64
C ALA A 34 -14.05 0.66 -17.26
N SER A 35 -14.62 1.85 -17.00
CA SER A 35 -14.38 2.63 -15.78
C SER A 35 -14.54 1.81 -14.49
N VAL A 36 -15.51 0.91 -14.43
CA VAL A 36 -15.72 0.00 -13.28
C VAL A 36 -14.50 -0.89 -13.01
N LYS A 37 -13.84 -1.40 -14.06
CA LYS A 37 -12.64 -2.24 -13.93
C LYS A 37 -11.44 -1.42 -13.45
N VAL A 38 -11.29 -0.19 -13.95
CA VAL A 38 -10.25 0.75 -13.53
C VAL A 38 -10.42 1.12 -12.05
N ARG A 39 -11.65 1.48 -11.64
CA ARG A 39 -11.98 1.80 -10.24
C ARG A 39 -11.66 0.64 -9.31
N ARG A 40 -12.08 -0.57 -9.68
CA ARG A 40 -11.79 -1.78 -8.91
C ARG A 40 -10.28 -2.06 -8.80
N ALA A 41 -9.52 -1.84 -9.88
CA ALA A 41 -8.07 -2.00 -9.84
C ALA A 41 -7.40 -0.97 -8.90
N ALA A 42 -7.85 0.28 -8.93
CA ALA A 42 -7.37 1.32 -8.02
C ALA A 42 -7.72 1.05 -6.54
N GLU A 43 -8.92 0.55 -6.25
CA GLU A 43 -9.29 0.10 -4.90
C GLU A 43 -8.39 -1.04 -4.41
N ASN A 44 -8.03 -1.98 -5.30
CA ASN A 44 -7.10 -3.06 -4.96
C ASN A 44 -5.68 -2.55 -4.67
N VAL A 45 -5.21 -1.52 -5.38
CA VAL A 45 -3.93 -0.86 -5.08
C VAL A 45 -3.97 -0.23 -3.69
N ARG A 46 -5.03 0.54 -3.38
CA ARG A 46 -5.21 1.13 -2.04
C ARG A 46 -5.19 0.05 -0.96
N ALA A 47 -5.94 -1.03 -1.15
CA ALA A 47 -5.99 -2.13 -0.19
C ALA A 47 -4.61 -2.78 0.02
N ALA A 48 -3.85 -3.00 -1.07
CA ALA A 48 -2.51 -3.58 -0.99
C ALA A 48 -1.51 -2.66 -0.25
N GLN A 49 -1.56 -1.35 -0.51
CA GLN A 49 -0.76 -0.35 0.21
C GLN A 49 -1.05 -0.35 1.71
N LEU A 50 -2.33 -0.34 2.09
CA LEU A 50 -2.74 -0.38 3.49
C LEU A 50 -2.31 -1.69 4.19
N MET A 51 -2.31 -2.82 3.48
CA MET A 51 -1.81 -4.08 4.00
C MET A 51 -0.30 -4.07 4.27
N ILE A 52 0.51 -3.43 3.41
CA ILE A 52 1.95 -3.26 3.62
C ILE A 52 2.19 -2.38 4.84
N LEU A 53 1.54 -1.22 4.90
CA LEU A 53 1.71 -0.28 6.02
C LEU A 53 1.27 -0.88 7.36
N LYS A 54 0.28 -1.79 7.36
CA LYS A 54 -0.07 -2.58 8.54
C LYS A 54 1.04 -3.56 8.92
N ALA A 55 1.61 -4.26 7.95
CA ALA A 55 2.70 -5.21 8.19
C ALA A 55 3.97 -4.51 8.71
N GLU A 56 4.33 -3.37 8.12
CA GLU A 56 5.45 -2.54 8.57
C GLU A 56 5.25 -2.07 10.01
N GLN A 57 4.03 -1.63 10.37
CA GLN A 57 3.72 -1.24 11.75
C GLN A 57 3.88 -2.40 12.72
N GLU A 58 3.38 -3.60 12.38
CA GLU A 58 3.47 -4.77 13.28
C GLU A 58 4.91 -5.26 13.46
N LEU A 59 5.80 -5.07 12.48
CA LEU A 59 7.21 -5.42 12.62
C LEU A 59 7.90 -4.61 13.72
N ILE A 60 7.66 -3.30 13.76
CA ILE A 60 8.32 -2.40 14.72
C ILE A 60 7.51 -2.23 16.02
N ARG A 61 6.35 -2.87 16.11
CA ARG A 61 5.44 -2.74 17.27
C ARG A 61 6.09 -3.26 18.55
N TYR A 62 6.86 -4.33 18.46
CA TYR A 62 7.50 -5.01 19.59
C TYR A 62 8.93 -4.58 19.85
N ASP A 63 9.47 -3.68 19.02
CA ASP A 63 10.79 -3.11 19.25
C ASP A 63 10.80 -2.24 20.51
N SER A 64 11.98 -2.10 21.11
CA SER A 64 12.17 -1.24 22.27
C SER A 64 11.76 0.20 21.94
N GLU A 65 11.13 0.87 22.89
CA GLU A 65 10.69 2.25 22.72
C GLU A 65 11.92 3.17 22.60
N THR A 66 12.10 3.72 21.40
CA THR A 66 13.21 4.59 21.03
C THR A 66 12.66 5.76 20.22
N GLU A 67 13.36 6.90 20.20
CA GLU A 67 12.97 8.02 19.33
C GLU A 67 12.83 7.61 17.87
N GLU A 68 13.72 6.74 17.40
CA GLU A 68 13.70 6.22 16.03
C GLU A 68 12.42 5.42 15.75
N ARG A 69 12.04 4.51 16.66
CA ARG A 69 10.76 3.78 16.55
C ARG A 69 9.57 4.74 16.50
N THR A 70 9.53 5.75 17.35
CA THR A 70 8.45 6.75 17.37
C THR A 70 8.36 7.50 16.05
N ARG A 71 9.50 7.91 15.47
CA ARG A 71 9.56 8.55 14.15
C ARG A 71 9.07 7.61 13.04
N GLN A 72 9.48 6.34 13.07
CA GLN A 72 9.04 5.34 12.10
C GLN A 72 7.53 5.08 12.17
N LEU A 73 6.96 4.93 13.38
CA LEU A 73 5.52 4.77 13.58
C LEU A 73 4.74 5.97 13.06
N ALA A 74 5.17 7.19 13.39
CA ALA A 74 4.54 8.42 12.90
C ALA A 74 4.59 8.52 11.36
N ALA A 75 5.70 8.12 10.75
CA ALA A 75 5.84 8.09 9.29
C ALA A 75 4.89 7.07 8.64
N ILE A 76 4.75 5.87 9.20
CA ILE A 76 3.82 4.84 8.72
C ILE A 76 2.37 5.31 8.88
N GLU A 77 2.02 5.91 10.02
CA GLU A 77 0.69 6.44 10.28
C GLU A 77 0.32 7.57 9.31
N LYS A 78 1.25 8.51 9.06
CA LYS A 78 1.06 9.56 8.06
C LYS A 78 0.77 8.96 6.68
N ARG A 79 1.56 7.99 6.23
CA ARG A 79 1.33 7.30 4.93
C ARG A 79 -0.01 6.56 4.92
N ARG A 80 -0.40 5.91 6.02
CA ARG A 80 -1.69 5.23 6.13
C ARG A 80 -2.85 6.20 5.98
N ASN A 81 -2.79 7.33 6.67
CA ASN A 81 -3.82 8.37 6.60
C ASN A 81 -3.93 8.93 5.17
N THR A 82 -2.79 9.13 4.49
CA THR A 82 -2.79 9.50 3.07
C THR A 82 -3.53 8.47 2.22
N TRP A 83 -3.18 7.19 2.30
CA TRP A 83 -3.83 6.14 1.50
C TRP A 83 -5.29 5.89 1.87
N GLN A 84 -5.68 6.06 3.14
CA GLN A 84 -7.07 5.95 3.58
C GLN A 84 -7.93 7.10 3.07
N GLY A 85 -7.41 8.32 3.10
CA GLY A 85 -8.11 9.51 2.62
C GLY A 85 -8.09 9.67 1.09
N MET A 86 -7.25 8.92 0.38
CA MET A 86 -7.14 9.02 -1.07
C MET A 86 -8.38 8.46 -1.76
N SER A 87 -9.00 9.29 -2.60
CA SER A 87 -10.12 8.88 -3.45
C SER A 87 -9.65 7.93 -4.55
N VAL A 88 -10.56 7.12 -5.07
CA VAL A 88 -10.27 6.19 -6.18
C VAL A 88 -9.82 6.98 -7.42
N GLU A 89 -10.43 8.15 -7.63
CA GLU A 89 -10.10 9.06 -8.72
C GLU A 89 -8.69 9.62 -8.58
N ALA A 90 -8.26 10.00 -7.37
CA ALA A 90 -6.89 10.47 -7.13
C ALA A 90 -5.85 9.37 -7.39
N ILE A 91 -6.15 8.12 -7.00
CA ILE A 91 -5.29 6.97 -7.33
C ILE A 91 -5.23 6.77 -8.84
N VAL A 92 -6.38 6.78 -9.53
CA VAL A 92 -6.40 6.66 -10.99
C VAL A 92 -5.54 7.75 -11.65
N GLN A 93 -5.68 9.01 -11.20
CA GLN A 93 -4.89 10.14 -11.71
C GLN A 93 -3.40 9.95 -11.47
N GLN A 94 -3.01 9.50 -10.28
CA GLN A 94 -1.61 9.22 -9.92
C GLN A 94 -0.98 8.18 -10.84
N TYR A 95 -1.72 7.15 -11.26
CA TYR A 95 -1.22 6.08 -12.14
C TYR A 95 -1.46 6.36 -13.63
N SER A 96 -2.30 7.34 -14.00
CA SER A 96 -2.50 7.79 -15.38
C SER A 96 -1.52 8.88 -15.80
N ALA A 97 -1.02 9.67 -14.85
CA ALA A 97 0.10 10.57 -15.09
C ALA A 97 1.32 9.71 -15.46
N LYS A 98 1.62 9.64 -16.77
CA LYS A 98 2.83 8.97 -17.27
C LYS A 98 4.02 9.41 -16.41
N PRO A 99 4.96 8.52 -16.06
CA PRO A 99 6.27 8.99 -15.67
C PRO A 99 6.81 9.77 -16.88
N SER A 100 7.05 11.06 -16.70
CA SER A 100 7.91 11.83 -17.59
C SER A 100 9.24 11.07 -17.62
N LEU A 101 9.50 10.40 -18.75
CA LEU A 101 10.83 9.88 -19.08
C LEU A 101 11.82 11.04 -19.18
#